data_AF-A0A9W5VEU2-F1
#
_entry.id   AF-A0A9W5VEU2-F1
#
_cell.length_a   1.000
_cell.length_b   1.000
_cell.length_c   1.000
_cell.angle_alpha   90.00
_cell.angle_beta   90.00
_cell.angle_gamma   90.00
#
_symmetry.space_group_name_H-M   'P 1'
#
loop_
_entity.id
_entity.type
_entity.pdbx_description
1 polymer ?
#
loop_
_entity_poly.entity_id
_entity_poly.type
_entity_poly.pdbx_seq_one_letter_code
_entity_poly.pdbx_strand_id
1 'polypeptide(L)' 'MLSDYIKIAHEIAKKAHGGQVDKAGVDYIKHPEAVASFVNTAEEKATAYLHDVLEDTEITTVDTSILLER' A
#
# COMPACT_ATOMS: atom_id res chain seq x y z
N MET A 1 -5.05 -20.97 -3.31
CA MET A 1 -3.86 -20.11 -3.34
C MET A 1 -4.34 -18.72 -2.97
N LEU A 2 -4.03 -18.25 -1.76
CA LEU A 2 -4.37 -16.89 -1.35
C LEU A 2 -3.66 -15.94 -2.32
N SER A 3 -4.37 -15.00 -2.91
CA SER A 3 -3.87 -14.16 -3.99
C SER A 3 -2.57 -13.44 -3.60
N ASP A 4 -1.43 -13.93 -4.07
CA ASP A 4 -0.09 -13.45 -3.67
C ASP A 4 0.10 -11.95 -3.92
N TYR A 5 -0.66 -11.39 -4.86
CA TYR A 5 -0.64 -9.97 -5.16
C TYR A 5 -1.16 -9.08 -4.01
N ILE A 6 -2.02 -9.57 -3.10
CA ILE A 6 -2.47 -8.77 -1.94
C ILE A 6 -1.28 -8.50 -1.02
N LYS A 7 -0.46 -9.52 -0.77
CA LYS A 7 0.74 -9.40 0.07
C LYS A 7 1.75 -8.46 -0.58
N ILE A 8 1.94 -8.59 -1.89
CA ILE A 8 2.82 -7.69 -2.66
C ILE A 8 2.33 -6.25 -2.55
N ALA A 9 1.03 -6.00 -2.71
CA ALA A 9 0.43 -4.67 -2.57
C ALA A 9 0.64 -4.08 -1.17
N HIS A 10 0.44 -4.89 -0.11
CA HIS A 10 0.69 -4.45 1.27
C HIS A 10 2.16 -4.10 1.52
N GLU A 11 3.09 -4.91 1.03
CA GLU A 11 4.53 -4.63 1.17
C GLU A 11 4.97 -3.40 0.38
N ILE A 12 4.40 -3.16 -0.82
CA ILE A 12 4.63 -1.93 -1.58
C ILE A 12 4.14 -0.73 -0.77
N ALA A 13 2.91 -0.75 -0.27
CA ALA A 13 2.35 0.33 0.53
C ALA A 13 3.18 0.61 1.79
N LYS A 14 3.62 -0.45 2.47
CA LYS A 14 4.44 -0.33 3.68
C LYS A 14 5.81 0.29 3.40
N LYS A 15 6.44 -0.05 2.28
CA LYS A 15 7.71 0.57 1.85
C LYS A 15 7.50 2.01 1.42
N ALA A 16 6.47 2.28 0.62
CA ALA A 16 6.12 3.59 0.10
C ALA A 16 5.88 4.61 1.23
N HIS A 17 5.08 4.24 2.23
CA HIS A 17 4.76 5.07 3.38
C HIS A 17 5.77 4.94 4.54
N GLY A 18 6.96 4.38 4.28
CA GLY A 18 7.98 4.17 5.29
C GLY A 18 8.44 5.50 5.91
N GLY A 19 8.18 5.67 7.21
CA GLY A 19 8.50 6.91 7.93
C GLY A 19 7.48 8.03 7.76
N GLN A 20 6.42 7.84 6.97
CA GLN A 20 5.29 8.76 6.91
C GLN A 20 4.40 8.55 8.13
N VAL A 21 3.98 9.67 8.72
CA VAL A 21 3.00 9.69 9.82
C VAL A 21 1.76 10.48 9.40
N ASP A 22 0.61 10.07 9.92
CA ASP A 22 -0.63 10.81 9.77
C ASP A 22 -0.64 12.08 10.66
N LYS A 23 -1.75 12.83 10.60
CA LYS A 23 -1.93 14.07 11.39
C LYS A 23 -1.96 13.83 12.91
N ALA A 24 -2.17 12.60 13.36
CA ALA A 24 -2.15 12.19 14.75
C ALA A 24 -0.78 11.64 15.20
N GLY A 25 0.19 11.56 14.29
CA GLY A 25 1.53 11.03 14.56
C GLY A 25 1.61 9.50 14.52
N VAL A 26 0.63 8.83 13.92
CA VAL A 26 0.60 7.36 13.74
C VAL A 26 1.19 7.00 12.39
N ASP A 27 1.91 5.88 12.30
CA ASP A 27 2.44 5.36 11.03
C ASP A 27 1.35 5.27 9.97
N TYR A 28 1.58 5.92 8.81
CA TYR A 28 0.55 6.09 7.79
C TYR A 28 0.04 4.76 7.22
N ILE A 29 0.86 3.70 7.23
CA ILE A 29 0.45 2.34 6.80
C ILE A 29 -0.81 1.82 7.52
N LYS A 30 -1.12 2.34 8.71
CA LYS A 30 -2.35 2.01 9.44
C LYS A 30 -3.62 2.46 8.72
N HIS A 31 -3.55 3.54 7.95
CA HIS A 31 -4.69 4.00 7.16
C HIS A 31 -5.03 3.02 6.01
N PRO A 32 -4.11 2.65 5.09
CA PRO A 32 -4.40 1.62 4.08
C PRO A 32 -4.79 0.26 4.67
N GLU A 33 -4.20 -0.16 5.81
CA GLU A 33 -4.61 -1.37 6.54
C GLU A 33 -6.06 -1.30 7.02
N ALA A 34 -6.49 -0.15 7.55
CA ALA A 34 -7.87 0.07 7.97
C ALA A 34 -8.82 0.04 6.76
N VAL A 35 -8.50 0.74 5.67
CA VAL A 35 -9.30 0.73 4.43
C VAL A 35 -9.45 -0.69 3.88
N ALA A 36 -8.37 -1.48 3.82
CA ALA A 36 -8.40 -2.86 3.36
C ALA A 36 -9.24 -3.80 4.25
N SER A 37 -9.47 -3.42 5.52
CA SER A 37 -10.32 -4.18 6.45
C SER A 37 -11.82 -4.03 6.17
N PHE A 38 -12.23 -2.98 5.45
CA PHE A 38 -13.63 -2.70 5.09
C PHE A 38 -14.08 -3.36 3.79
N VAL A 39 -13.19 -4.03 3.07
CA VAL A 39 -13.46 -4.64 1.76
C VAL A 39 -13.19 -6.16 1.78
N ASN A 40 -13.74 -6.87 0.80
CA ASN A 40 -13.86 -8.33 0.89
C ASN A 40 -13.07 -9.07 -0.18
N THR A 41 -13.06 -8.55 -1.42
CA THR A 41 -12.38 -9.21 -2.53
C THR A 41 -10.88 -8.98 -2.49
N ALA A 42 -10.13 -9.88 -3.13
CA ALA A 42 -8.69 -9.79 -3.18
C ALA A 42 -8.24 -8.54 -3.96
N GLU A 43 -8.95 -8.23 -5.04
CA GLU A 43 -8.74 -7.06 -5.89
C GLU A 43 -8.98 -5.76 -5.11
N GLU A 44 -10.11 -5.66 -4.39
CA GLU A 44 -10.42 -4.50 -3.55
C GLU A 44 -9.36 -4.29 -2.47
N LYS A 45 -8.87 -5.36 -1.84
CA LYS A 45 -7.82 -5.27 -0.81
C LYS A 45 -6.51 -4.77 -1.40
N ALA A 46 -6.10 -5.28 -2.56
CA ALA A 46 -4.90 -4.81 -3.23
C ALA A 46 -5.01 -3.33 -3.63
N THR A 47 -6.16 -2.92 -4.17
CA THR A 47 -6.43 -1.50 -4.47
C THR A 47 -6.43 -0.65 -3.21
N ALA A 48 -7.03 -1.11 -2.11
CA ALA A 48 -7.06 -0.41 -0.83
C ALA A 48 -5.66 -0.19 -0.26
N TYR A 49 -4.74 -1.15 -0.40
CA TYR A 49 -3.34 -0.94 0.02
C TYR A 49 -2.63 0.13 -0.81
N LEU A 50 -2.94 0.23 -2.11
CA LEU A 50 -2.20 1.08 -3.05
C LEU A 50 -2.85 2.45 -3.31
N HIS A 51 -4.05 2.72 -2.79
CA HIS A 51 -4.87 3.86 -3.22
C HIS A 51 -4.18 5.22 -3.03
N ASP A 52 -3.40 5.38 -1.96
CA ASP A 52 -2.70 6.63 -1.62
C ASP A 52 -1.22 6.60 -2.00
N VAL A 53 -0.68 5.48 -2.47
CA VAL A 53 0.76 5.34 -2.75
C VAL A 53 1.22 6.35 -3.79
N LEU A 54 0.43 6.58 -4.84
CA LEU A 54 0.79 7.53 -5.91
C LEU A 54 0.51 8.99 -5.56
N GLU A 55 -0.32 9.24 -4.55
CA GLU A 55 -0.72 10.60 -4.14
C GLU A 55 0.17 11.15 -3.02
N ASP A 56 0.50 10.29 -2.04
CA ASP A 56 1.13 10.70 -0.79
C ASP A 56 2.63 10.35 -0.69
N THR A 57 3.20 9.72 -1.71
CA THR A 57 4.61 9.33 -1.72
C THR A 57 5.32 9.80 -2.98
N GLU A 58 6.65 9.78 -2.97
CA GLU A 58 7.46 10.17 -4.14
C GLU A 58 7.41 9.15 -5.29
N ILE A 59 6.63 8.06 -5.13
CA ILE A 59 6.44 7.04 -6.16
C ILE A 59 5.59 7.62 -7.28
N THR A 60 6.19 7.78 -8.45
CA THR A 60 5.47 8.17 -9.67
C THR A 60 5.03 6.93 -10.44
N THR A 61 4.04 7.07 -11.33
CA THR A 61 3.51 5.99 -12.19
C THR A 61 4.55 5.31 -13.11
N VAL A 62 5.79 5.80 -13.11
CA VAL A 62 6.95 5.29 -13.85
C VAL A 62 7.95 4.56 -12.93
N ASP A 63 7.68 4.38 -11.65
CA ASP A 63 8.61 3.64 -10.78
C ASP A 63 8.30 2.13 -10.76
N THR A 64 8.76 1.44 -11.79
CA THR A 64 8.72 -0.03 -11.88
C THR A 64 9.78 -0.70 -11.00
N SER A 65 10.68 0.06 -10.36
CA SER A 65 11.81 -0.45 -9.58
C SER A 65 11.36 -1.22 -8.34
N ILE A 66 10.23 -0.81 -7.73
CA ILE A 66 9.66 -1.43 -6.53
C ILE A 66 9.12 -2.84 -6.82
N LEU A 67 8.82 -3.15 -8.09
CA LEU A 67 8.34 -4.45 -8.55
C LEU A 67 9.49 -5.41 -8.96
N LEU A 68 10.74 -4.94 -9.00
CA LEU A 68 11.86 -5.66 -9.62
C LEU A 68 12.99 -6.09 -8.66
N GLU A 69 12.96 -5.67 -7.41
CA GLU A 69 13.92 -6.15 -6.40
C GLU A 69 13.39 -7.42 -5.71
N ARG A 70 13.67 -8.58 -6.32
CA ARG A 70 13.57 -9.92 -5.70
C ARG A 70 14.90 -10.33 -5.09
#